data_AF-A0A0L0W7M1-F1
#
_entry.id   AF-A0A0L0W7M1-F1
#
_cell.length_a   1.000
_cell.length_b   1.000
_cell.length_c   1.000
_cell.angle_alpha   90.00
_cell.angle_beta   90.00
_cell.angle_gamma   90.00
#
_symmetry.space_group_name_H-M   'P 1'
#
loop_
_entity.id
_entity.type
_entity.pdbx_description
1 polymer ?
#
loop_
_entity_poly.entity_id
_entity_poly.type
_entity_poly.pdbx_seq_one_letter_code
_entity_poly.pdbx_strand_id
1 'polypeptide(L)'
;MINLKLDSNKFISKIYSETLIEELNKIFELFNFDKSIYIKFFRDKSEIEKILGHSVPTWIKGVAIDNYVYILEYNDMSYKNKREFEKVIIHEIVHIVVDFSIRGSYPQWLNEGLAVVLAKQHENMQYTKILDLDVKNLGYNDDFYYEKCCAATMKYIDKYGIKSFIKKLIDDEIKFDSQ
;
A
#
# COMPACT_ATOMS: atom_id res chain seq x y z
N MET A 1 -17.21 -1.98 10.43
CA MET A 1 -17.81 -0.86 9.68
C MET A 1 -16.65 0.05 9.28
N ILE A 2 -16.39 0.22 7.97
CA ILE A 2 -15.33 1.10 7.47
C ILE A 2 -15.63 2.54 7.87
N ASN A 3 -14.68 3.22 8.54
CA ASN A 3 -14.79 4.63 8.88
C ASN A 3 -13.84 5.45 8.00
N LEU A 4 -14.14 5.47 6.69
CA LEU A 4 -13.47 6.34 5.72
C LEU A 4 -14.16 7.70 5.71
N LYS A 5 -13.39 8.77 5.91
CA LYS A 5 -13.88 10.14 5.84
C LYS A 5 -13.29 10.83 4.61
N LEU A 6 -14.15 11.28 3.70
CA LEU A 6 -13.78 11.88 2.42
C LEU A 6 -14.11 13.38 2.40
N ASP A 7 -13.25 14.17 1.76
CA ASP A 7 -13.33 15.64 1.75
C ASP A 7 -14.38 16.20 0.75
N SER A 8 -14.99 15.38 -0.13
CA SER A 8 -16.02 15.90 -1.06
C SER A 8 -16.98 14.87 -1.68
N ASN A 9 -18.27 15.25 -1.76
CA ASN A 9 -19.38 14.41 -2.25
C ASN A 9 -19.32 14.01 -3.73
N LYS A 10 -18.58 14.70 -4.59
CA LYS A 10 -18.49 14.38 -6.04
C LYS A 10 -17.57 13.21 -6.37
N PHE A 11 -16.60 12.90 -5.50
CA PHE A 11 -15.62 11.83 -5.74
C PHE A 11 -16.04 10.49 -5.12
N ILE A 12 -16.93 10.54 -4.11
CA ILE A 12 -17.54 9.39 -3.44
C ILE A 12 -18.00 8.32 -4.44
N SER A 13 -18.85 8.67 -5.41
CA SER A 13 -19.39 7.70 -6.38
C SER A 13 -18.36 7.12 -7.35
N LYS A 14 -17.22 7.81 -7.56
CA LYS A 14 -16.12 7.27 -8.39
C LYS A 14 -15.27 6.26 -7.62
N ILE A 15 -15.14 6.42 -6.31
CA ILE A 15 -14.26 5.60 -5.46
C ILE A 15 -14.97 4.33 -5.00
N TYR A 16 -16.22 4.43 -4.57
CA TYR A 16 -16.95 3.31 -3.95
C TYR A 16 -17.49 2.30 -4.98
N SER A 17 -16.61 1.64 -5.73
CA SER A 17 -17.01 0.33 -6.26
C SER A 17 -17.23 -0.61 -5.07
N GLU A 18 -18.24 -1.46 -5.15
CA GLU A 18 -18.48 -2.51 -4.15
C GLU A 18 -17.22 -3.37 -3.99
N THR A 19 -16.54 -3.66 -5.10
CA THR A 19 -15.24 -4.36 -5.11
C THR A 19 -14.18 -3.67 -4.26
N LEU A 20 -13.99 -2.35 -4.36
CA LEU A 20 -13.01 -1.64 -3.53
C LEU A 20 -13.35 -1.76 -2.04
N ILE A 21 -14.63 -1.55 -1.69
CA ILE A 21 -15.10 -1.63 -0.30
C ILE A 21 -14.87 -3.04 0.27
N GLU A 22 -15.20 -4.07 -0.50
CA GLU A 22 -14.99 -5.46 -0.10
C GLU A 22 -13.52 -5.80 0.11
N GLU A 23 -12.63 -5.34 -0.77
CA GLU A 23 -11.19 -5.55 -0.64
C GLU A 23 -10.64 -4.84 0.61
N LEU A 24 -11.06 -3.60 0.86
CA LEU A 24 -10.68 -2.85 2.07
C LEU A 24 -11.22 -3.51 3.35
N ASN A 25 -12.46 -3.99 3.35
CA ASN A 25 -13.02 -4.73 4.49
C ASN A 25 -12.18 -5.96 4.83
N LYS A 26 -11.81 -6.75 3.81
CA LYS A 26 -10.96 -7.95 4.01
C LYS A 26 -9.61 -7.58 4.60
N ILE A 27 -9.01 -6.46 4.17
CA ILE A 27 -7.74 -5.97 4.73
C ILE A 27 -7.94 -5.52 6.18
N PHE A 28 -8.97 -4.73 6.47
CA PHE A 28 -9.21 -4.29 7.85
C PHE A 28 -9.51 -5.44 8.79
N GLU A 29 -10.26 -6.45 8.36
CA GLU A 29 -10.48 -7.69 9.12
C GLU A 29 -9.19 -8.47 9.33
N LEU A 30 -8.35 -8.59 8.29
CA LEU A 30 -7.08 -9.31 8.35
C LEU A 30 -6.12 -8.72 9.39
N PHE A 31 -6.13 -7.40 9.57
CA PHE A 31 -5.29 -6.67 10.52
C PHE A 31 -5.98 -6.30 11.84
N ASN A 32 -7.25 -6.69 12.02
CA ASN A 32 -8.10 -6.24 13.12
C ASN A 32 -8.08 -4.70 13.30
N PHE A 33 -8.18 -3.97 12.19
CA PHE A 33 -8.02 -2.53 12.12
C PHE A 33 -9.36 -1.80 12.30
N ASP A 34 -9.43 -0.89 13.27
CA ASP A 34 -10.66 -0.19 13.68
C ASP A 34 -10.55 1.36 13.62
N LYS A 35 -9.44 1.90 13.09
CA LYS A 35 -9.18 3.34 13.06
C LYS A 35 -9.78 4.00 11.82
N SER A 36 -9.98 5.31 11.90
CA SER A 36 -10.41 6.12 10.76
C SER A 36 -9.23 6.43 9.85
N ILE A 37 -9.45 6.30 8.54
CA ILE A 37 -8.54 6.75 7.49
C ILE A 37 -9.22 7.87 6.70
N TYR A 38 -8.46 8.92 6.42
CA TYR A 38 -8.91 10.09 5.69
C TYR A 38 -8.30 10.06 4.30
N ILE A 39 -9.11 10.29 3.25
CA ILE A 39 -8.59 10.36 1.88
C ILE A 39 -8.86 11.76 1.33
N LYS A 40 -7.79 12.40 0.87
CA LYS A 40 -7.82 13.71 0.24
C LYS A 40 -7.32 13.62 -1.19
N PHE A 41 -8.13 14.18 -2.09
CA PHE A 41 -7.88 14.15 -3.53
C PHE A 41 -7.26 15.45 -4.02
N PHE A 42 -6.29 15.33 -4.92
CA PHE A 42 -5.62 16.47 -5.53
C PHE A 42 -5.63 16.37 -7.04
N ARG A 43 -5.75 17.51 -7.72
CA ARG A 43 -5.74 17.55 -9.20
C ARG A 43 -4.37 17.28 -9.79
N ASP A 44 -3.32 17.66 -9.08
CA ASP A 44 -1.94 17.54 -9.51
C ASP A 44 -1.02 17.31 -8.31
N LYS A 45 0.21 16.87 -8.61
CA LYS A 45 1.20 16.51 -7.60
C LYS A 45 1.77 17.70 -6.83
N SER A 46 1.56 18.94 -7.27
CA SER A 46 2.14 20.11 -6.59
C SER A 46 1.57 20.26 -5.17
N GLU A 47 0.32 19.86 -4.96
CA GLU A 47 -0.29 19.84 -3.62
C GLU A 47 0.35 18.77 -2.71
N ILE A 48 0.70 17.60 -3.27
CA ILE A 48 1.43 16.55 -2.54
C ILE A 48 2.84 17.05 -2.19
N GLU A 49 3.54 17.68 -3.13
CA GLU A 49 4.87 18.25 -2.92
C GLU A 49 4.87 19.34 -1.83
N LYS A 50 3.82 20.18 -1.78
CA LYS A 50 3.63 21.17 -0.70
C LYS A 50 3.48 20.52 0.66
N ILE A 51 2.75 19.42 0.76
CA ILE A 51 2.55 18.67 2.02
C ILE A 51 3.87 18.04 2.48
N LEU A 52 4.63 17.47 1.54
CA LEU A 52 5.90 16.79 1.83
C LEU A 52 7.08 17.76 2.02
N GLY A 53 6.94 19.02 1.59
CA GLY A 53 8.00 20.03 1.66
C GLY A 53 9.15 19.81 0.68
N HIS A 54 9.01 18.89 -0.27
CA HIS A 54 10.01 18.58 -1.30
C HIS A 54 9.35 18.07 -2.58
N SER A 55 10.09 18.10 -3.70
CA SER A 55 9.63 17.58 -4.98
C SER A 55 9.52 16.05 -4.95
N VAL A 56 8.46 15.52 -5.54
CA VAL A 56 8.24 14.06 -5.64
C VAL A 56 8.56 13.55 -7.04
N PRO A 57 8.96 12.27 -7.18
CA PRO A 57 9.10 11.63 -8.47
C PRO A 57 7.84 11.78 -9.34
N THR A 58 8.02 11.86 -10.65
CA THR A 58 6.91 12.06 -11.60
C THR A 58 5.91 10.92 -11.61
N TRP A 59 6.31 9.73 -11.17
CA TRP A 59 5.48 8.53 -11.10
C TRP A 59 4.60 8.46 -9.85
N ILE A 60 4.80 9.35 -8.85
CA ILE A 60 3.99 9.34 -7.63
C ILE A 60 2.52 9.66 -7.97
N LYS A 61 1.63 8.80 -7.47
CA LYS A 61 0.17 8.92 -7.62
C LYS A 61 -0.54 9.17 -6.30
N GLY A 62 0.09 8.80 -5.18
CA GLY A 62 -0.39 9.06 -3.84
C GLY A 62 0.71 8.88 -2.82
N VAL A 63 0.41 9.26 -1.58
CA VAL A 63 1.26 9.02 -0.41
C VAL A 63 0.38 8.87 0.83
N ALA A 64 0.76 7.94 1.70
CA ALA A 64 0.25 7.81 3.05
C ALA A 64 1.11 8.60 4.06
N ILE A 65 0.47 9.41 4.90
CA ILE A 65 1.10 10.10 6.02
C ILE A 65 0.16 10.02 7.22
N ASP A 66 0.64 9.48 8.34
CA ASP A 66 -0.17 9.21 9.52
C ASP A 66 -1.44 8.40 9.18
N ASN A 67 -2.63 9.01 9.32
CA ASN A 67 -3.91 8.43 8.97
C ASN A 67 -4.56 9.08 7.73
N TYR A 68 -3.77 9.81 6.94
CA TYR A 68 -4.18 10.46 5.71
C TYR A 68 -3.58 9.78 4.48
N VAL A 69 -4.44 9.53 3.49
CA VAL A 69 -4.05 9.23 2.12
C VAL A 69 -4.22 10.49 1.28
N TYR A 70 -3.13 10.97 0.71
CA TYR A 70 -3.09 12.07 -0.23
C TYR A 70 -2.91 11.49 -1.64
N ILE A 71 -3.90 11.60 -2.51
CA ILE A 71 -3.89 10.90 -3.80
C ILE A 71 -4.35 11.80 -4.94
N LEU A 72 -3.79 11.60 -6.13
CA LEU A 72 -4.24 12.29 -7.32
C LEU A 72 -5.67 11.84 -7.70
N GLU A 73 -6.49 12.79 -8.16
CA GLU A 73 -7.82 12.52 -8.65
C GLU A 73 -7.79 11.57 -9.86
N TYR A 74 -8.76 10.65 -9.93
CA TYR A 74 -8.92 9.81 -11.11
C TYR A 74 -9.16 10.67 -12.35
N ASN A 75 -8.22 10.55 -13.29
CA ASN A 75 -8.34 11.01 -14.66
C ASN A 75 -7.55 10.04 -15.57
N ASP A 76 -7.94 9.95 -16.84
CA ASP A 76 -7.37 8.98 -17.78
C ASP A 76 -5.92 9.31 -18.20
N MET A 77 -5.40 10.48 -17.84
CA MET A 77 -3.98 10.83 -18.05
C MET A 77 -3.09 10.30 -16.91
N SER A 78 -3.61 10.27 -15.67
CA SER A 78 -2.90 9.80 -14.48
C SER A 78 -3.03 8.29 -14.26
N TYR A 79 -4.10 7.67 -14.77
CA TYR A 79 -4.41 6.25 -14.57
C TYR A 79 -4.86 5.60 -15.87
N LYS A 80 -4.43 4.37 -16.12
CA LYS A 80 -4.83 3.58 -17.30
C LYS A 80 -6.31 3.22 -17.26
N ASN A 81 -6.86 3.02 -16.06
CA ASN A 81 -8.27 2.72 -15.84
C ASN A 81 -8.64 2.88 -14.35
N LYS A 82 -9.94 2.84 -14.06
CA LYS A 82 -10.49 2.91 -12.70
C LYS A 82 -9.91 1.85 -11.76
N ARG A 83 -9.66 0.62 -12.24
CA ARG A 83 -9.13 -0.46 -11.41
C ARG A 83 -7.70 -0.16 -10.95
N GLU A 84 -6.86 0.42 -11.79
CA GLU A 84 -5.52 0.87 -11.38
C GLU A 84 -5.60 1.91 -10.27
N PHE A 85 -6.50 2.89 -10.39
CA PHE A 85 -6.72 3.90 -9.36
C PHE A 85 -7.17 3.30 -8.02
N GLU A 86 -8.12 2.37 -8.05
CA GLU A 86 -8.53 1.61 -6.85
C GLU A 86 -7.37 0.85 -6.21
N LYS A 87 -6.52 0.21 -7.01
CA LYS A 87 -5.32 -0.49 -6.51
C LYS A 87 -4.34 0.49 -5.84
N VAL A 88 -4.15 1.70 -6.37
CA VAL A 88 -3.33 2.73 -5.71
C VAL A 88 -3.94 3.16 -4.38
N ILE A 89 -5.27 3.36 -4.30
CA ILE A 89 -5.93 3.66 -3.02
C ILE A 89 -5.68 2.56 -2.00
N ILE A 90 -5.85 1.29 -2.39
CA ILE A 90 -5.61 0.15 -1.49
C ILE A 90 -4.14 0.13 -1.04
N HIS A 91 -3.20 0.38 -1.95
CA HIS A 91 -1.77 0.43 -1.65
C HIS A 91 -1.46 1.45 -0.55
N GLU A 92 -1.89 2.71 -0.70
CA GLU A 92 -1.65 3.74 0.31
C GLU A 92 -2.36 3.42 1.65
N ILE A 93 -3.56 2.84 1.60
CA ILE A 93 -4.27 2.43 2.82
C ILE A 93 -3.52 1.30 3.54
N VAL A 94 -2.93 0.35 2.82
CA VAL A 94 -2.17 -0.75 3.42
C VAL A 94 -0.97 -0.21 4.20
N HIS A 95 -0.26 0.81 3.72
CA HIS A 95 0.81 1.45 4.50
C HIS A 95 0.32 1.92 5.86
N ILE A 96 -0.80 2.66 5.89
CA ILE A 96 -1.42 3.13 7.13
C ILE A 96 -1.79 1.95 8.04
N VAL A 97 -2.46 0.93 7.50
CA VAL A 97 -2.88 -0.24 8.28
C VAL A 97 -1.67 -0.97 8.88
N VAL A 98 -0.61 -1.18 8.10
CA VAL A 98 0.64 -1.80 8.54
C VAL A 98 1.28 -0.97 9.65
N ASP A 99 1.43 0.34 9.48
CA ASP A 99 2.01 1.25 10.47
C ASP A 99 1.29 1.22 11.82
N PHE A 100 -0.04 1.21 11.81
CA PHE A 100 -0.84 1.17 13.03
C PHE A 100 -0.88 -0.21 13.70
N SER A 101 -0.91 -1.28 12.91
CA SER A 101 -1.09 -2.64 13.42
C SER A 101 0.21 -3.32 13.81
N ILE A 102 1.29 -3.08 13.07
CA ILE A 102 2.60 -3.69 13.29
C ILE A 102 3.45 -2.67 14.03
N ARG A 103 3.29 -2.63 15.36
CA ARG A 103 4.02 -1.71 16.25
C ARG A 103 5.51 -2.09 16.31
N GLY A 104 6.33 -1.55 15.41
CA GLY A 104 7.77 -1.81 15.45
C GLY A 104 8.54 -1.39 14.20
N SER A 105 9.84 -1.70 14.21
CA SER A 105 10.75 -1.54 13.08
C SER A 105 10.59 -2.73 12.13
N TYR A 106 9.61 -2.67 11.23
CA TYR A 106 9.57 -3.58 10.09
C TYR A 106 10.38 -2.98 8.92
N PRO A 107 11.01 -3.81 8.08
CA PRO A 107 11.84 -3.31 7.00
C PRO A 107 10.98 -2.69 5.90
N GLN A 108 11.51 -1.66 5.24
CA GLN A 108 10.80 -0.92 4.19
C GLN A 108 10.29 -1.83 3.06
N TRP A 109 11.08 -2.83 2.66
CA TRP A 109 10.68 -3.79 1.63
C TRP A 109 9.40 -4.55 1.99
N LEU A 110 9.16 -4.80 3.29
CA LEU A 110 7.98 -5.51 3.75
C LEU A 110 6.74 -4.62 3.65
N ASN A 111 6.87 -3.34 4.00
CA ASN A 111 5.78 -2.38 3.88
C ASN A 111 5.29 -2.30 2.43
N GLU A 112 6.23 -2.08 1.52
CA GLU A 112 5.98 -1.98 0.09
C GLU A 112 5.48 -3.30 -0.50
N GLY A 113 6.09 -4.41 -0.09
CA GLY A 113 5.67 -5.73 -0.55
C GLY A 113 4.25 -6.07 -0.09
N LEU A 114 3.86 -5.76 1.15
CA LEU A 114 2.49 -5.94 1.63
C LEU A 114 1.51 -5.04 0.86
N ALA A 115 1.86 -3.78 0.63
CA ALA A 115 1.04 -2.85 -0.15
C ALA A 115 0.81 -3.37 -1.58
N VAL A 116 1.87 -3.80 -2.27
CA VAL A 116 1.81 -4.38 -3.62
C VAL A 116 0.98 -5.67 -3.67
N VAL A 117 1.18 -6.58 -2.71
CA VAL A 117 0.49 -7.87 -2.66
C VAL A 117 -1.01 -7.68 -2.36
N LEU A 118 -1.34 -6.94 -1.30
CA LEU A 118 -2.73 -6.76 -0.87
C LEU A 118 -3.54 -5.89 -1.83
N ALA A 119 -2.90 -4.93 -2.52
CA ALA A 119 -3.50 -4.18 -3.61
C ALA A 119 -3.55 -4.95 -4.94
N LYS A 120 -3.02 -6.19 -5.00
CA LYS A 120 -2.95 -7.01 -6.22
C LYS A 120 -2.24 -6.30 -7.39
N GLN A 121 -1.28 -5.43 -7.09
CA GLN A 121 -0.50 -4.75 -8.14
C GLN A 121 0.51 -5.70 -8.81
N HIS A 122 0.79 -6.83 -8.17
CA HIS A 122 1.69 -7.87 -8.67
C HIS A 122 1.13 -8.76 -9.80
N GLU A 123 -0.17 -8.70 -10.12
CA GLU A 123 -0.81 -9.58 -11.12
C GLU A 123 -0.15 -9.50 -12.52
N ASN A 124 0.52 -8.38 -12.83
CA ASN A 124 1.24 -8.18 -14.10
C ASN A 124 2.77 -8.18 -13.93
N MET A 125 3.28 -8.45 -12.73
CA MET A 125 4.72 -8.43 -12.43
C MET A 125 5.35 -9.81 -12.66
N GLN A 126 6.60 -9.85 -13.13
CA GLN A 126 7.37 -11.10 -13.27
C GLN A 126 8.19 -11.41 -12.01
N TYR A 127 7.59 -11.31 -10.82
CA TYR A 127 8.27 -11.41 -9.53
C TYR A 127 8.77 -12.83 -9.21
N THR A 128 8.20 -13.87 -9.82
CA THR A 128 8.58 -15.29 -9.60
C THR A 128 9.95 -15.67 -10.18
N LYS A 129 10.55 -14.80 -10.99
CA LYS A 129 11.88 -15.03 -11.58
C LYS A 129 13.04 -14.56 -10.71
N ILE A 130 12.76 -13.90 -9.59
CA ILE A 130 13.79 -13.29 -8.74
C ILE A 130 14.17 -14.28 -7.61
N LEU A 131 15.03 -15.24 -7.95
CA LEU A 131 15.35 -16.39 -7.09
C LEU A 131 16.31 -16.04 -5.94
N ASP A 132 17.21 -15.08 -6.13
CA ASP A 132 18.16 -14.59 -5.11
C ASP A 132 17.92 -13.10 -4.85
N LEU A 133 17.45 -12.78 -3.64
CA LEU A 133 17.11 -11.42 -3.23
C LEU A 133 17.83 -11.08 -1.95
N ASP A 134 18.87 -10.26 -2.05
CA ASP A 134 19.34 -9.50 -0.90
C ASP A 134 18.40 -8.31 -0.70
N VAL A 135 17.47 -8.46 0.24
CA VAL A 135 16.48 -7.43 0.58
C VAL A 135 17.01 -6.44 1.62
N LYS A 136 18.20 -6.67 2.18
CA LYS A 136 18.72 -5.85 3.28
C LYS A 136 19.03 -4.44 2.83
N ASN A 137 19.49 -4.24 1.60
CA ASN A 137 19.88 -2.93 1.08
C ASN A 137 18.95 -2.40 -0.01
N LEU A 138 17.71 -2.92 -0.11
CA LEU A 138 16.76 -2.46 -1.12
C LEU A 138 16.29 -1.03 -0.82
N GLY A 139 16.44 -0.16 -1.82
CA GLY A 139 15.89 1.19 -1.83
C GLY A 139 15.17 1.52 -3.13
N TYR A 140 14.40 2.61 -3.14
CA TYR A 140 13.59 3.03 -4.30
C TYR A 140 14.36 3.24 -5.61
N ASN A 141 15.69 3.40 -5.53
CA ASN A 141 16.54 3.58 -6.71
C ASN A 141 16.97 2.25 -7.34
N ASP A 142 16.68 1.11 -6.70
CA ASP A 142 17.00 -0.20 -7.25
C ASP A 142 16.06 -0.59 -8.38
N ASP A 143 16.63 -1.18 -9.43
CA ASP A 143 15.86 -1.78 -10.50
C ASP A 143 14.91 -2.85 -9.94
N PHE A 144 13.67 -2.82 -10.42
CA PHE A 144 12.61 -3.74 -10.03
C PHE A 144 12.30 -3.73 -8.52
N TYR A 145 12.54 -2.62 -7.82
CA TYR A 145 12.35 -2.49 -6.37
C TYR A 145 11.02 -3.10 -5.89
N TYR A 146 9.90 -2.73 -6.51
CA TYR A 146 8.57 -3.22 -6.12
C TYR A 146 8.41 -4.73 -6.36
N GLU A 147 8.93 -5.26 -7.47
CA GLU A 147 8.91 -6.70 -7.75
C GLU A 147 9.75 -7.48 -6.75
N LYS A 148 10.91 -6.94 -6.34
CA LYS A 148 11.77 -7.53 -5.32
C LYS A 148 11.08 -7.54 -3.94
N CYS A 149 10.46 -6.43 -3.56
CA CYS A 149 9.65 -6.34 -2.33
C CYS A 149 8.49 -7.34 -2.35
N CYS A 150 7.76 -7.41 -3.46
CA CYS A 150 6.67 -8.37 -3.65
C CYS A 150 7.15 -9.82 -3.54
N ALA A 151 8.23 -10.19 -4.24
CA ALA A 151 8.78 -11.54 -4.21
C ALA A 151 9.22 -11.94 -2.79
N ALA A 152 9.88 -11.03 -2.07
CA ALA A 152 10.27 -11.25 -0.68
C ALA A 152 9.05 -11.49 0.22
N THR A 153 8.04 -10.62 0.15
CA THR A 153 6.80 -10.77 0.92
C THR A 153 6.06 -12.06 0.59
N MET A 154 5.98 -12.42 -0.69
CA MET A 154 5.36 -13.67 -1.14
C MET A 154 6.05 -14.91 -0.58
N LYS A 155 7.39 -14.93 -0.42
CA LYS A 155 8.10 -16.05 0.23
C LYS A 155 7.58 -16.31 1.66
N TYR A 156 7.26 -15.26 2.41
CA TYR A 156 6.69 -15.40 3.76
C TYR A 156 5.22 -15.81 3.71
N ILE A 157 4.44 -15.25 2.78
CA ILE A 157 3.04 -15.63 2.59
C ILE A 157 2.92 -17.09 2.17
N ASP A 158 3.78 -17.57 1.27
CA ASP A 158 3.79 -18.98 0.83
C ASP A 158 4.17 -19.92 1.98
N LYS A 159 5.09 -19.48 2.85
CA LYS A 159 5.55 -20.26 4.02
C LYS A 159 4.49 -20.38 5.11
N TYR A 160 3.78 -19.30 5.43
CA TYR A 160 2.89 -19.24 6.60
C TYR A 160 1.39 -19.20 6.23
N GLY A 161 1.05 -18.81 5.00
CA GLY A 161 -0.27 -18.35 4.61
C GLY A 161 -0.54 -16.91 5.09
N ILE A 162 -1.25 -16.12 4.29
CA ILE A 162 -1.44 -14.67 4.56
C ILE A 162 -1.98 -14.36 5.96
N LYS A 163 -2.99 -15.09 6.43
CA LYS A 163 -3.59 -14.87 7.77
C LYS A 163 -2.60 -15.14 8.89
N SER A 164 -1.84 -16.24 8.80
CA SER A 164 -0.84 -16.56 9.83
C SER A 164 0.33 -15.60 9.76
N PHE A 165 0.76 -15.22 8.55
CA PHE A 165 1.85 -14.27 8.37
C PHE A 165 1.51 -12.92 9.01
N ILE A 166 0.36 -12.32 8.70
CA ILE A 166 -0.07 -11.04 9.30
C ILE A 166 -0.20 -11.15 10.82
N LYS A 167 -0.82 -12.23 11.33
CA LYS A 167 -0.91 -12.44 12.78
C LYS A 167 0.47 -12.45 13.44
N LYS A 168 1.43 -13.17 12.85
CA LYS A 168 2.80 -13.25 13.34
C LYS A 168 3.54 -11.92 13.28
N LEU A 169 3.26 -11.08 12.29
CA LEU A 169 3.80 -9.72 12.23
C LEU A 169 3.25 -8.84 13.36
N ILE A 170 1.93 -8.88 13.58
CA ILE A 170 1.26 -8.11 14.66
C ILE A 170 1.76 -8.55 16.04
N ASP A 171 1.95 -9.86 16.23
CA ASP A 171 2.44 -10.44 17.48
C ASP A 171 3.98 -10.34 17.63
N ASP A 172 4.68 -9.72 16.68
CA ASP A 172 6.15 -9.55 16.67
C ASP A 172 6.93 -10.90 16.75
N GLU A 173 6.35 -11.97 16.20
CA GLU A 173 6.92 -13.32 16.18
C GLU A 173 7.92 -13.55 15.04
N ILE A 174 7.97 -12.64 14.06
CA ILE A 174 8.91 -12.71 12.93
C ILE A 174 9.91 -11.57 13.08
N LYS A 175 11.17 -11.94 13.25
CA LYS A 175 12.29 -11.01 13.24
C LYS A 175 12.86 -10.92 11.83
N PHE A 176 12.94 -9.70 11.34
CA PHE A 176 13.69 -9.37 10.14
C PHE A 176 15.05 -8.84 10.58
N ASP A 177 16.09 -9.17 9.84
CA ASP A 177 17.40 -8.57 10.06
C ASP A 177 17.23 -7.05 9.93
N SER A 178 17.59 -6.32 10.98
CA SER A 178 17.54 -4.86 11.00
C SER A 178 18.44 -4.28 9.91
N GLN A 179 17.95 -3.28 9.18
CA GLN A 179 18.78 -2.38 8.39
C GLN A 179 19.56 -1.44 9.31
#